data_AF-A0A848SKV9-F1
#
_entry.id   AF-A0A848SKV9-F1
#
_cell.length_a   1.000
_cell.length_b   1.000
_cell.length_c   1.000
_cell.angle_alpha   90.00
_cell.angle_beta   90.00
_cell.angle_gamma   90.00
#
_symmetry.space_group_name_H-M   'P 1'
#
loop_
_entity.id
_entity.type
_entity.pdbx_description
1 polymer ?
#
loop_
_entity_poly.entity_id
_entity_poly.type
_entity_poly.pdbx_seq_one_letter_code
_entity_poly.pdbx_strand_id
1 'polypeptide(L)' 'MSPTMNQMREAQRALETPLFSGLPGDIDVSFEFFPPKTEKMGETLWQSVETLRPLGPRFASVT' A
#
# COMPACT_ATOMS: atom_id res chain seq x y z
N MET A 1 8.80 30.76 4.52
CA MET A 1 9.64 29.94 3.62
C MET A 1 8.81 29.60 2.40
N SER A 2 9.32 29.84 1.19
CA SER A 2 8.60 29.47 -0.04
C SER A 2 8.76 27.98 -0.34
N PRO A 3 7.71 27.29 -0.80
CA PRO A 3 7.81 25.89 -1.16
C PRO A 3 8.76 25.68 -2.34
N THR A 4 9.50 24.58 -2.29
CA THR A 4 10.35 24.12 -3.40
C THR A 4 9.49 23.60 -4.56
N MET A 5 10.08 23.48 -5.75
CA MET A 5 9.39 22.94 -6.93
C MET A 5 8.87 21.51 -6.71
N ASN A 6 9.59 20.67 -5.95
CA ASN A 6 9.12 19.33 -5.59
C ASN A 6 7.92 19.38 -4.66
N GLN A 7 7.92 20.27 -3.65
CA GLN A 7 6.78 20.45 -2.75
C GLN A 7 5.54 20.94 -3.51
N MET A 8 5.70 21.84 -4.47
CA MET A 8 4.59 22.29 -5.32
C MET A 8 4.05 21.17 -6.22
N ARG A 9 4.92 20.32 -6.79
CA ARG A 9 4.52 19.18 -7.62
C ARG A 9 3.76 18.11 -6.81
N GLU A 10 4.22 17.80 -5.61
CA GLU A 10 3.54 16.85 -4.73
C GLU A 10 2.18 17.39 -4.25
N ALA A 11 2.11 18.70 -3.93
CA ALA A 11 0.84 19.35 -3.61
C ALA A 11 -0.16 19.29 -4.77
N GLN A 12 0.31 19.47 -6.02
CA GLN A 12 -0.53 19.31 -7.20
C GLN A 12 -1.03 17.87 -7.35
N ARG A 13 -0.15 16.86 -7.25
CA ARG A 13 -0.53 15.44 -7.33
C ARG A 13 -1.55 15.02 -6.27
N ALA A 14 -1.43 15.55 -5.05
CA ALA A 14 -2.37 15.25 -3.97
C ALA A 14 -3.78 15.82 -4.22
N LEU A 15 -3.88 16.90 -5.00
CA LEU A 15 -5.15 17.53 -5.37
C LEU A 15 -5.73 16.98 -6.69
N GLU A 16 -4.91 16.34 -7.51
CA GLU A 16 -5.34 15.72 -8.76
C GLU A 16 -6.22 14.48 -8.49
N THR A 17 -7.21 14.29 -9.35
CA THR A 17 -8.02 13.07 -9.37
C THR A 17 -7.10 11.85 -9.48
N PRO A 18 -7.24 10.83 -8.61
CA PRO A 18 -6.39 9.65 -8.67
C PRO A 18 -6.45 9.01 -10.06
N LEU A 19 -5.28 8.69 -10.63
CA LEU A 19 -5.12 8.16 -12.00
C LEU A 19 -6.05 6.98 -12.32
N PHE A 20 -6.43 6.22 -11.30
CA PHE A 20 -7.22 5.00 -11.42
C PHE A 20 -8.63 5.11 -10.85
N SER A 21 -9.05 6.30 -10.42
CA SER A 21 -10.38 6.52 -9.80
C SER A 21 -11.57 6.23 -10.72
N GLY A 22 -11.37 6.26 -12.04
CA GLY A 22 -12.40 5.94 -13.04
C GLY A 22 -12.36 4.49 -13.55
N LEU A 23 -11.45 3.65 -13.05
CA LEU A 23 -11.38 2.25 -13.46
C LEU A 23 -12.50 1.44 -12.77
N PRO A 24 -13.00 0.37 -13.41
CA PRO A 24 -14.17 -0.38 -12.94
C PRO A 24 -13.95 -1.21 -11.66
N GLY A 25 -12.81 -1.03 -10.97
CA GLY A 25 -12.48 -1.77 -9.74
C GLY A 25 -12.03 -3.20 -9.99
N ASP A 26 -11.53 -3.50 -11.19
CA ASP A 26 -11.04 -4.80 -11.66
C ASP A 26 -9.55 -5.04 -11.36
N ILE A 27 -8.96 -4.25 -10.47
CA ILE A 27 -7.55 -4.38 -10.09
C ILE A 27 -7.42 -5.46 -9.02
N ASP A 28 -6.77 -6.54 -9.40
CA ASP A 28 -6.34 -7.57 -8.47
C ASP A 28 -5.02 -7.18 -7.79
N VAL A 29 -4.91 -7.50 -6.50
CA VAL A 29 -3.69 -7.27 -5.71
C VAL A 29 -3.17 -8.56 -5.08
N SER A 30 -1.87 -8.60 -4.84
CA SER A 30 -1.17 -9.65 -4.08
C SER A 30 -0.09 -9.01 -3.22
N PHE A 31 0.19 -9.61 -2.07
CA PHE A 31 1.19 -9.11 -1.12
C PHE A 31 2.30 -10.13 -0.91
N GLU A 32 3.54 -9.65 -0.80
CA GLU A 32 4.69 -10.49 -0.51
C GLU A 32 5.31 -10.05 0.83
N PHE A 33 5.61 -11.03 1.68
CA PHE A 33 6.19 -10.82 2.99
C PHE A 33 7.54 -11.53 3.12
N PHE A 34 8.34 -11.08 4.08
CA PHE A 34 9.57 -11.76 4.47
C PHE A 34 9.34 -12.60 5.74
N PRO A 35 10.02 -13.75 5.88
CA PRO A 35 9.96 -14.56 7.09
C PRO A 35 10.38 -13.72 8.31
N PRO A 36 9.55 -13.67 9.37
CA PRO A 36 9.87 -12.90 10.56
C PRO A 36 11.07 -13.54 11.27
N LYS A 37 12.04 -12.71 11.64
CA LYS A 37 13.25 -13.13 12.37
C LYS A 37 13.10 -13.04 13.89
N THR A 38 12.02 -12.41 14.36
CA THR A 38 11.73 -12.17 15.78
C THR A 38 10.23 -12.30 16.02
N GLU A 39 9.86 -12.57 17.27
CA GLU A 39 8.45 -12.69 17.70
C GLU A 39 7.66 -11.40 17.43
N LYS A 40 8.22 -10.25 17.80
CA LYS A 40 7.64 -8.93 17.52
C LYS A 40 7.36 -8.70 16.02
N MET A 41 8.23 -9.21 15.15
CA MET A 41 8.02 -9.12 13.70
C MET A 41 6.94 -10.09 13.23
N GLY A 42 6.79 -11.25 13.90
CA GLY A 42 5.66 -12.16 13.70
C GLY A 42 4.32 -11.51 14.04
N GLU A 43 4.23 -10.81 15.17
CA GLU A 43 3.02 -10.05 15.54
C GLU A 43 2.69 -8.98 14.50
N THR A 44 3.70 -8.25 14.02
CA THR A 44 3.54 -7.21 13.01
C THR A 44 3.09 -7.79 11.67
N LEU A 45 3.64 -8.95 11.27
CA LEU A 45 3.22 -9.67 10.08
C LEU A 45 1.74 -10.06 10.19
N TRP A 46 1.34 -10.63 11.32
CA TRP A 46 -0.04 -11.03 11.55
C TRP A 46 -1.02 -9.85 11.50
N GLN A 47 -0.68 -8.73 12.15
CA GLN A 47 -1.46 -7.49 12.09
C GLN A 47 -1.57 -6.96 10.65
N SER A 48 -0.49 -7.04 9.88
CA SER A 48 -0.47 -6.61 8.47
C SER A 48 -1.40 -7.47 7.62
N VAL A 49 -1.37 -8.80 7.81
CA VAL A 49 -2.28 -9.73 7.11
C VAL A 49 -3.74 -9.40 7.42
N GLU A 50 -4.12 -9.21 8.69
CA GLU A 50 -5.50 -8.86 9.05
C GLU A 50 -5.93 -7.50 8.48
N THR A 51 -5.03 -6.52 8.47
CA THR A 51 -5.30 -5.18 7.92
C THR A 51 -5.54 -5.22 6.41
N LEU A 52 -4.81 -6.08 5.68
CA LEU A 52 -4.86 -6.17 4.23
C LEU A 52 -5.92 -7.15 3.72
N ARG A 53 -6.38 -8.09 4.56
CA ARG A 53 -7.41 -9.08 4.22
C ARG A 53 -8.68 -8.50 3.57
N PRO A 54 -9.25 -7.35 4.03
CA PRO A 54 -10.45 -6.78 3.42
C PRO A 54 -10.28 -6.31 1.97
N LEU A 55 -9.03 -6.14 1.50
CA LEU A 55 -8.74 -5.77 0.11
C LEU A 55 -8.91 -6.94 -0.86
N GLY A 56 -9.19 -8.15 -0.35
CA GLY A 56 -9.43 -9.34 -1.17
C GLY A 56 -8.23 -9.72 -2.06
N PRO A 57 -7.00 -9.81 -1.53
CA PRO A 57 -5.86 -10.18 -2.35
C PRO A 57 -6.03 -11.58 -2.95
N ARG A 58 -5.58 -11.76 -4.18
CA ARG A 58 -5.62 -13.07 -4.86
C ARG A 58 -4.80 -14.13 -4.13
N PHE A 59 -3.64 -13.72 -3.64
CA PHE A 59 -2.75 -14.54 -2.83
C PHE A 59 -1.82 -13.64 -2.01
N ALA A 60 -1.17 -14.25 -1.03
CA ALA A 60 0.01 -13.70 -0.39
C ALA A 60 1.18 -14.70 -0.51
N SER A 61 2.39 -14.21 -0.72
CA SER A 61 3.62 -15.00 -0.77
C SER A 61 4.53 -14.67 0.42
N VAL A 62 5.41 -15.60 0.75
CA VAL A 62 6.52 -15.40 1.68
C VAL A 62 7.80 -15.80 0.95
N THR A 63 8.79 -14.91 0.90
CA THR A 63 10.09 -15.14 0.23
C THR A 63 11.03 -16.00 1.05
#